data_AF-C4IEU8-F1
#
_entry.id   AF-C4IEU8-F1
#
_cell.length_a   1.000
_cell.length_b   1.000
_cell.length_c   1.000
_cell.angle_alpha   90.00
_cell.angle_beta   90.00
_cell.angle_gamma   90.00
#
_symmetry.space_group_name_H-M   'P 1'
#
loop_
_entity.id
_entity.type
_entity.pdbx_description
1 polymer ?
#
loop_
_entity_poly.entity_id
_entity_poly.type
_entity_poly.pdbx_seq_one_letter_code
_entity_poly.pdbx_strand_id
1 'polypeptide(L)'
;MYDIDYFQEIDNFDLKDLVYEFVRRIIDDERSVRKISLEFDNDMGLEKGSGLSIFKYLLINKIIEIDITEKIDVNKHIPIVSIQKEKIEKVEAI
;
A
#
# COMPACT_ATOMS: atom_id res chain seq x y z
N MET A 1 10.34 -14.48 9.54
CA MET A 1 9.06 -14.00 8.98
C MET A 1 9.12 -12.50 9.16
N TYR A 2 9.00 -11.67 8.11
CA TYR A 2 9.09 -10.22 8.31
C TYR A 2 7.74 -9.72 8.81
N ASP A 3 7.64 -9.62 10.13
CA ASP A 3 6.50 -9.03 10.83
C ASP A 3 6.38 -7.57 10.40
N ILE A 4 5.21 -7.21 9.88
CA ILE A 4 4.85 -5.81 9.66
C ILE A 4 4.09 -5.39 10.91
N ASP A 5 4.85 -5.13 11.98
CA ASP A 5 4.38 -4.97 13.38
C ASP A 5 3.25 -3.95 13.60
N TYR A 6 3.00 -3.04 12.67
CA TYR A 6 1.96 -2.02 12.82
C TYR A 6 0.53 -2.54 12.53
N PHE A 7 0.39 -3.59 11.73
CA PHE A 7 -0.94 -4.11 11.37
C PHE A 7 -1.61 -4.93 12.47
N GLN A 8 -0.89 -5.26 13.55
CA GLN A 8 -1.39 -6.08 14.67
C GLN A 8 -2.45 -5.34 15.53
N GLU A 9 -2.47 -3.99 15.50
CA GLU A 9 -3.39 -3.17 16.32
C GLU A 9 -4.53 -2.53 15.52
N ILE A 10 -4.58 -2.73 14.20
CA ILE A 10 -5.63 -2.19 13.33
C ILE A 10 -6.75 -3.22 13.22
N ASP A 11 -7.98 -2.84 13.60
CA ASP A 11 -9.14 -3.69 13.43
C ASP A 11 -9.30 -4.10 11.94
N ASN A 12 -9.75 -5.33 11.70
CA ASN A 12 -9.90 -5.89 10.35
C ASN A 12 -10.66 -4.98 9.36
N PHE A 13 -11.66 -4.27 9.86
CA PHE A 13 -12.48 -3.36 9.07
C PHE A 13 -11.67 -2.12 8.65
N ASP A 14 -10.83 -1.60 9.55
CA ASP A 14 -10.00 -0.42 9.31
C ASP A 14 -8.87 -0.73 8.30
N LEU A 15 -8.28 -1.93 8.35
CA LEU A 15 -7.19 -2.29 7.44
C LEU A 15 -7.65 -2.33 5.97
N LYS A 16 -8.83 -2.91 5.71
CA LYS A 16 -9.37 -3.01 4.36
C LYS A 16 -9.67 -1.64 3.76
N ASP A 17 -10.24 -0.73 4.56
CA ASP A 17 -10.54 0.63 4.14
C ASP A 17 -9.24 1.43 3.88
N LEU A 18 -8.23 1.27 4.73
CA LEU A 18 -6.91 1.86 4.52
C LEU A 18 -6.24 1.34 3.23
N VAL A 19 -6.32 0.04 2.98
CA VAL A 19 -5.80 -0.58 1.75
C VAL A 19 -6.53 -0.02 0.52
N TYR A 20 -7.86 0.07 0.57
CA TYR A 20 -8.65 0.57 -0.55
C TYR A 20 -8.32 2.02 -0.87
N GLU A 21 -8.27 2.88 0.15
CA GLU A 21 -7.93 4.29 -0.02
C GLU A 21 -6.49 4.46 -0.51
N PHE A 22 -5.54 3.68 0.01
CA PHE A 22 -4.17 3.72 -0.47
C PHE A 22 -4.06 3.32 -1.95
N VAL A 23 -4.74 2.22 -2.35
CA VAL A 23 -4.81 1.76 -3.74
C VAL A 23 -5.39 2.84 -4.64
N ARG A 24 -6.47 3.51 -4.24
CA ARG A 24 -7.08 4.61 -5.00
C ARG A 24 -6.05 5.73 -5.27
N ARG A 25 -5.31 6.14 -4.23
CA ARG A 25 -4.30 7.21 -4.36
C ARG A 25 -3.15 6.84 -5.29
N ILE A 26 -2.61 5.63 -5.22
CA ILE A 26 -1.46 5.23 -6.06
C ILE A 26 -1.84 5.04 -7.54
N ILE A 27 -3.12 4.89 -7.86
CA ILE A 27 -3.62 4.82 -9.25
C ILE A 27 -3.80 6.22 -9.84
N ASP A 28 -4.41 7.11 -9.07
CA ASP A 28 -4.84 8.44 -9.56
C ASP A 28 -3.70 9.47 -9.54
N ASP A 29 -2.55 9.12 -8.95
CA ASP A 29 -1.47 10.05 -8.66
C ASP A 29 -0.13 9.62 -9.28
N GLU A 30 0.40 10.48 -10.15
CA GLU A 30 1.69 10.29 -10.82
C GLU A 30 2.88 10.75 -9.97
N ARG A 31 2.68 11.16 -8.72
CA ARG A 31 3.78 11.45 -7.78
C ARG A 31 4.49 10.15 -7.38
N SER A 32 5.61 10.33 -6.68
CA SER A 32 6.36 9.18 -6.16
C SER A 32 5.61 8.48 -5.05
N VAL A 33 5.78 7.16 -4.96
CA VAL A 33 5.18 6.33 -3.90
C VAL A 33 5.49 6.92 -2.52
N ARG A 34 6.73 7.41 -2.29
CA ARG A 34 7.12 8.06 -1.03
C ARG A 34 6.25 9.29 -0.70
N LYS A 35 5.94 10.14 -1.68
CA LYS A 35 5.12 11.33 -1.45
C LYS A 35 3.69 10.92 -1.11
N ILE A 36 3.13 10.00 -1.89
CA ILE A 36 1.78 9.48 -1.67
C ILE A 36 1.67 8.82 -0.29
N SER A 37 2.65 7.99 0.09
CA SER A 37 2.69 7.36 1.42
C SER A 37 2.79 8.36 2.56
N LEU A 38 3.64 9.39 2.44
CA LEU A 38 3.77 10.40 3.49
C LEU A 38 2.48 11.20 3.67
N GLU A 39 1.80 11.55 2.59
CA GLU A 39 0.51 12.24 2.63
C GLU A 39 -0.58 11.35 3.22
N PHE A 40 -0.63 10.08 2.79
CA PHE A 40 -1.54 9.09 3.36
C PHE A 40 -1.34 8.89 4.86
N ASP A 41 -0.10 8.76 5.33
CA ASP A 41 0.20 8.62 6.76
C ASP A 41 -0.36 9.79 7.57
N ASN A 42 -0.15 11.02 7.09
CA ASN A 42 -0.63 12.22 7.76
C ASN A 42 -2.16 12.32 7.73
N ASP A 43 -2.79 12.07 6.58
CA ASP A 43 -4.24 12.19 6.39
C ASP A 43 -5.01 11.16 7.22
N MET A 44 -4.45 9.96 7.38
CA MET A 44 -5.06 8.86 8.12
C MET A 44 -4.62 8.82 9.60
N GLY A 45 -3.78 9.77 10.04
CA GLY A 45 -3.28 9.84 11.42
C GLY A 45 -2.39 8.65 11.82
N LEU A 46 -1.70 8.04 10.85
CA LEU A 46 -0.85 6.86 11.04
C LEU A 46 0.60 7.24 11.36
N GLU A 47 1.37 6.28 11.87
CA GLU A 47 2.81 6.45 12.00
C GLU A 47 3.47 6.66 10.64
N LYS A 48 4.49 7.53 10.61
CA LYS A 48 5.27 7.78 9.41
C LYS A 48 5.95 6.50 8.92
N GLY A 49 5.62 6.08 7.71
CA GLY A 49 6.11 4.86 7.08
C GLY A 49 5.02 3.81 6.87
N SER A 50 3.84 3.95 7.47
CA SER A 50 2.73 3.01 7.35
C SER A 50 2.25 2.84 5.90
N GLY A 51 2.17 3.90 5.12
CA GLY A 51 1.80 3.87 3.71
C GLY A 51 2.84 3.11 2.86
N LEU A 52 4.13 3.17 3.21
CA LEU A 52 5.14 2.34 2.55
C LEU A 52 5.00 0.87 2.95
N SER A 53 4.60 0.59 4.18
CA SER A 53 4.29 -0.77 4.65
C SER A 53 3.07 -1.33 3.91
N ILE A 54 2.01 -0.53 3.70
CA ILE A 54 0.85 -0.89 2.88
C ILE A 54 1.28 -1.16 1.44
N PHE A 55 2.08 -0.27 0.82
CA PHE A 55 2.59 -0.50 -0.53
C PHE A 55 3.36 -1.83 -0.65
N LYS A 56 4.24 -2.14 0.31
CA LYS A 56 4.95 -3.44 0.35
C LYS A 56 3.99 -4.61 0.51
N TYR A 57 3.01 -4.49 1.40
CA TYR A 57 1.98 -5.50 1.61
C TYR A 57 1.21 -5.80 0.31
N LEU A 58 0.82 -4.75 -0.43
CA LEU A 58 0.14 -4.88 -1.72
C LEU A 58 0.97 -5.66 -2.75
N LEU A 59 2.28 -5.39 -2.83
CA LEU A 59 3.21 -6.10 -3.72
C LEU A 59 3.40 -7.56 -3.32
N ILE A 60 3.69 -7.82 -2.04
CA ILE A 60 3.97 -9.15 -1.51
C ILE A 60 2.77 -10.08 -1.71
N ASN A 61 1.55 -9.56 -1.47
CA ASN A 61 0.30 -10.31 -1.65
C ASN A 61 -0.21 -10.33 -3.09
N LYS A 62 0.53 -9.71 -4.03
CA LYS A 62 0.16 -9.57 -5.45
C LYS A 62 -1.25 -9.00 -5.62
N ILE A 63 -1.59 -8.02 -4.80
CA ILE A 63 -2.81 -7.21 -4.90
C ILE A 63 -2.63 -6.18 -6.01
N ILE A 64 -1.42 -5.60 -6.10
CA ILE A 64 -0.99 -4.77 -7.23
C ILE A 64 0.18 -5.45 -7.95
N GLU A 65 0.30 -5.16 -9.23
CA GLU A 65 1.43 -5.58 -10.06
C GLU A 65 2.15 -4.34 -10.60
N ILE A 66 3.48 -4.38 -10.59
CA ILE A 66 4.35 -3.34 -11.13
C ILE A 66 5.43 -4.02 -11.97
N ASP A 67 6.11 -3.26 -12.82
CA ASP A 67 7.32 -3.76 -13.46
C ASP A 67 8.44 -3.89 -12.43
N ILE A 68 8.89 -5.14 -12.21
CA ILE A 68 9.98 -5.50 -11.30
C ILE A 68 11.28 -5.86 -12.04
N THR A 69 11.33 -5.75 -13.37
CA THR A 69 12.59 -5.95 -14.11
C THR A 69 13.56 -4.82 -13.82
N GLU A 70 13.02 -3.65 -13.48
CA GLU A 70 13.75 -2.50 -12.98
C GLU A 70 13.77 -2.47 -11.44
N LYS A 71 14.78 -1.79 -10.88
CA LYS A 71 14.85 -1.60 -9.43
C LYS A 71 13.66 -0.77 -8.94
N ILE A 72 12.93 -1.30 -7.96
CA ILE A 72 11.86 -0.57 -7.26
C ILE A 72 12.47 0.66 -6.58
N ASP A 73 12.10 1.86 -7.05
CA ASP A 73 12.52 3.14 -6.49
C ASP A 73 11.29 3.96 -6.06
N VAL A 74 10.97 3.89 -4.77
CA VAL A 74 9.82 4.60 -4.18
C VAL A 74 9.93 6.12 -4.23
N ASN A 75 11.09 6.67 -4.62
CA ASN A 75 11.26 8.11 -4.83
C ASN A 75 10.82 8.57 -6.22
N LYS A 76 10.48 7.63 -7.11
CA LYS A 76 9.92 7.88 -8.43
C LYS A 76 8.47 7.43 -8.49
N HIS A 77 7.77 7.89 -9.53
CA HIS A 77 6.48 7.31 -9.89
C HIS A 77 6.70 5.85 -10.33
N ILE A 78 5.81 4.97 -9.88
CA ILE A 78 5.81 3.55 -10.25
C ILE A 78 4.44 3.26 -10.86
N PRO A 79 4.34 3.09 -12.18
CA PRO A 79 3.10 2.73 -12.83
C PRO A 79 2.57 1.38 -12.33
N ILE A 80 1.29 1.34 -11.98
CA ILE A 80 0.61 0.09 -11.61
C ILE A 80 0.13 -0.60 -12.88
N VAL A 81 0.64 -1.80 -13.14
CA VAL A 81 0.34 -2.61 -14.33
C VAL A 81 -1.05 -3.23 -14.23
N SER A 82 -1.37 -3.80 -13.06
CA SER A 82 -2.65 -4.45 -12.82
C SER A 82 -3.02 -4.46 -11.34
N ILE A 83 -4.31 -4.67 -11.05
CA ILE A 83 -4.86 -4.76 -9.70
C ILE A 83 -5.81 -5.94 -9.61
N GLN A 84 -5.55 -6.81 -8.65
CA GLN A 84 -6.37 -7.98 -8.35
C GLN A 84 -7.41 -7.59 -7.28
N LYS A 85 -8.53 -7.00 -7.73
CA LYS A 85 -9.58 -6.46 -6.84
C LYS A 85 -10.16 -7.51 -5.89
N GLU A 86 -10.29 -8.74 -6.35
CA GLU A 86 -10.76 -9.88 -5.56
C GLU A 86 -9.84 -10.23 -4.37
N LYS A 87 -8.59 -9.74 -4.39
CA LYS A 87 -7.66 -9.89 -3.26
C LYS A 87 -7.77 -8.75 -2.25
N ILE A 88 -8.17 -7.56 -2.68
CA ILE A 88 -8.52 -6.45 -1.77
C ILE A 88 -9.71 -6.86 -0.91
N GLU A 89 -10.67 -7.58 -1.49
CA GLU A 89 -11.85 -8.06 -0.76
C GLU A 89 -11.53 -9.05 0.35
N LYS A 90 -10.40 -9.77 0.23
CA LYS A 90 -9.92 -10.82 1.13
C LYS A 90 -8.81 -10.36 2.08
N VAL A 91 -8.59 -9.04 2.19
CA VAL A 91 -7.68 -8.49 3.19
C VAL A 91 -8.25 -8.78 4.57
N GLU A 92 -7.58 -9.67 5.30
CA GLU A 92 -7.80 -9.97 6.71
C GLU A 92 -6.49 -9.62 7.45
N ALA A 93 -6.60 -8.99 8.62
CA ALA A 93 -5.50 -8.75 9.55
C ALA A 93 -4.93 -10.11 9.99
N ILE A 94 -3.59 -10.18 9.98
CA ILE A 94 -2.81 -11.39 10.26
C ILE A 94 -2.61 -11.53 11.77
#